data_AF-A0A8S3J6A1-F1
#
_entry.id   AF-A0A8S3J6A1-F1
#
_cell.length_a   1.000
_cell.length_b   1.000
_cell.length_c   1.000
_cell.angle_alpha   90.00
_cell.angle_beta   90.00
_cell.angle_gamma   90.00
#
_symmetry.space_group_name_H-M   'P 1'
#
loop_
_entity.id
_entity.type
_entity.pdbx_description
1 polymer ?
#
loop_
_entity_poly.entity_id
_entity_poly.type
_entity_poly.pdbx_seq_one_letter_code
_entity_poly.pdbx_strand_id
1 'polypeptide(L)'
;MYKLRLKFVEQAKRYLGIPYAKKYFEPGTSEYESKLFLDCCGLVRRVMYDLSKEFGFVVGPWNQSYMYDTLPRTITHLSDVQPGDLVFISATYYNEKMKKQRHNLTHVEIMLGDGEKTIGARWNNGKVQFFDSY
;
A
#
# COMPACT_ATOMS: atom_id res chain seq x y z
N MET A 1 -0.54 -0.83 21.52
CA MET A 1 -0.94 -0.91 20.09
C MET A 1 -0.63 0.37 19.32
N TYR A 2 -1.01 1.57 19.81
CA TYR A 2 -0.76 2.85 19.11
C TYR A 2 0.71 3.09 18.68
N LYS A 3 1.68 2.71 19.53
CA LYS A 3 3.12 2.80 19.18
C LYS A 3 3.52 1.95 17.96
N LEU A 4 2.92 0.78 17.77
CA LEU A 4 3.20 -0.09 16.61
C LEU A 4 2.58 0.46 15.34
N ARG A 5 1.39 1.06 15.42
CA ARG A 5 0.73 1.77 14.32
C ARG A 5 1.58 2.91 13.80
N LEU A 6 2.08 3.76 14.70
CA LEU A 6 2.96 4.87 14.31
C LEU A 6 4.27 4.37 13.71
N LYS A 7 4.86 3.30 14.27
CA LYS A 7 6.05 2.66 13.67
C LYS A 7 5.78 2.18 12.24
N PHE A 8 4.61 1.60 11.97
CA PHE A 8 4.22 1.17 10.64
C PHE A 8 4.20 2.34 9.65
N VAL A 9 3.55 3.44 10.04
CA VAL A 9 3.49 4.67 9.23
C VAL A 9 4.88 5.29 9.03
N GLU A 10 5.68 5.41 10.07
CA GLU A 10 7.04 5.97 9.98
C GLU A 10 7.96 5.10 9.10
N GLN A 11 7.82 3.79 9.17
CA GLN A 11 8.58 2.89 8.30
C GLN A 11 8.13 3.02 6.83
N ALA A 12 6.83 3.22 6.56
CA ALA A 12 6.34 3.50 5.21
C ALA A 12 6.92 4.80 4.63
N LYS A 13 7.07 5.86 5.45
CA LYS A 13 7.66 7.14 5.03
C LYS A 13 9.10 7.01 4.53
N ARG A 14 9.86 6.01 4.98
CA ARG A 14 11.23 5.74 4.50
C ARG A 14 11.28 5.33 3.02
N TYR A 15 10.15 4.93 2.46
CA TYR A 15 10.02 4.51 1.07
C TYR A 15 9.52 5.61 0.13
N LEU A 16 9.34 6.85 0.60
CA LEU A 16 8.98 7.98 -0.26
C LEU A 16 9.96 8.12 -1.44
N GLY A 17 9.40 8.34 -2.63
CA GLY A 17 10.15 8.47 -3.87
C GLY A 17 10.55 7.14 -4.54
N ILE A 18 10.30 5.99 -3.92
CA ILE A 18 10.56 4.70 -4.56
C ILE A 18 9.59 4.48 -5.73
N PRO A 19 10.10 4.16 -6.94
CA PRO A 19 9.28 3.99 -8.13
C PRO A 19 8.38 2.74 -8.09
N TYR A 20 7.26 2.78 -8.81
CA TYR A 20 6.25 1.72 -8.80
C TYR A 20 6.77 0.39 -9.41
N ALA A 21 7.15 0.38 -10.69
CA ALA A 21 7.75 -0.79 -11.33
C ALA A 21 8.64 -0.38 -12.51
N LYS A 22 9.77 -1.08 -12.68
CA LYS A 22 10.80 -0.76 -13.68
C LYS A 22 10.26 -0.61 -15.10
N LYS A 23 9.32 -1.48 -15.51
CA LYS A 23 8.75 -1.51 -16.86
C LYS A 23 7.99 -0.25 -17.28
N TYR A 24 7.74 0.68 -16.36
CA TYR A 24 7.02 1.92 -16.62
C TYR A 24 7.93 3.16 -16.73
N PHE A 25 9.24 2.95 -16.63
CA PHE A 25 10.24 4.01 -16.73
C PHE A 25 11.16 3.73 -17.92
N GLU A 26 11.73 4.79 -18.49
CA GLU A 26 12.63 4.68 -19.63
C GLU A 26 14.06 4.33 -19.19
N PRO A 27 14.78 3.45 -19.92
CA PRO A 27 16.19 3.16 -19.66
C PRO A 27 17.03 4.43 -19.55
N GLY A 28 17.93 4.49 -18.56
CA GLY A 28 18.76 5.66 -18.29
C GLY A 28 18.13 6.74 -17.40
N THR A 29 16.84 6.61 -17.04
CA THR A 29 16.23 7.45 -16.00
C THR A 29 16.61 6.98 -14.59
N SER A 30 16.62 7.89 -13.61
CA SER A 30 16.95 7.56 -12.22
C SER A 30 16.03 6.49 -11.62
N GLU A 31 14.77 6.49 -12.05
CA GLU A 31 13.73 5.58 -11.64
C GLU A 31 13.95 4.19 -12.22
N TYR A 32 14.31 4.08 -13.50
CA TYR A 32 14.60 2.80 -14.15
C TYR A 32 15.83 2.11 -13.55
N GLU A 33 16.81 2.91 -13.13
CA GLU A 33 18.04 2.45 -12.46
C GLU A 33 17.87 2.26 -10.93
N SER A 34 16.66 2.46 -10.40
CA SER A 34 16.39 2.23 -8.99
C SER A 34 16.65 0.78 -8.60
N LYS A 35 17.21 0.58 -7.41
CA LYS A 35 17.48 -0.76 -6.84
C LYS A 35 16.22 -1.43 -6.29
N LEU A 36 15.17 -0.65 -6.06
CA LEU A 36 13.93 -1.11 -5.46
C LEU A 36 12.74 -0.49 -6.19
N PHE A 37 11.70 -1.30 -6.34
CA PHE A 37 10.41 -0.91 -6.88
C PHE A 37 9.32 -1.43 -5.97
N LEU A 38 8.30 -0.61 -5.71
CA LEU A 38 7.21 -0.94 -4.79
C LEU A 38 5.88 -0.56 -5.44
N ASP A 39 5.09 -1.57 -5.81
CA ASP A 39 3.68 -1.40 -6.09
C ASP A 39 2.86 -1.25 -4.79
N CYS A 40 1.55 -1.08 -4.90
CA CYS A 40 0.69 -0.79 -3.75
C CYS A 40 0.77 -1.82 -2.62
N CYS A 41 0.59 -3.10 -2.95
CA CYS A 41 0.74 -4.19 -1.99
C CYS A 41 2.22 -4.48 -1.68
N GLY A 42 3.16 -4.18 -2.58
CA GLY A 42 4.59 -4.29 -2.37
C GLY A 42 5.07 -3.35 -1.26
N LEU A 43 4.59 -2.10 -1.24
CA LEU A 43 4.87 -1.14 -0.18
C LEU A 43 4.43 -1.68 1.18
N VAL A 44 3.15 -2.06 1.31
CA VAL A 44 2.60 -2.60 2.56
C VAL A 44 3.37 -3.84 3.01
N ARG A 45 3.61 -4.82 2.13
CA ARG A 45 4.40 -6.02 2.46
C ARG A 45 5.80 -5.67 2.92
N ARG A 46 6.47 -4.75 2.21
CA ARG A 46 7.85 -4.38 2.54
C ARG A 46 7.94 -3.81 3.94
N VAL A 47 7.04 -2.90 4.29
CA VAL A 47 6.96 -2.32 5.64
C VAL A 47 6.66 -3.39 6.69
N MET A 48 5.71 -4.31 6.41
CA MET A 48 5.40 -5.43 7.30
C MET A 48 6.60 -6.37 7.50
N TYR A 49 7.39 -6.62 6.46
CA TYR A 49 8.60 -7.45 6.54
C TYR A 49 9.70 -6.80 7.37
N ASP A 50 9.94 -5.50 7.17
CA ASP A 50 10.93 -4.76 7.95
C ASP A 50 10.58 -4.77 9.46
N LEU A 51 9.29 -4.76 9.80
CA LEU A 51 8.78 -4.74 11.18
C LEU A 51 8.35 -6.11 11.71
N SER A 52 8.68 -7.19 11.00
CA SER A 52 8.22 -8.54 11.33
C SER A 52 8.59 -8.99 12.75
N LYS A 53 9.79 -8.61 13.23
CA LYS A 53 10.23 -8.90 14.61
C LYS A 53 9.38 -8.16 15.65
N GLU A 54 9.08 -6.89 15.41
CA GLU A 54 8.24 -6.08 16.29
C GLU A 54 6.77 -6.49 16.28
N PHE A 55 6.27 -6.96 15.14
CA PHE A 55 4.90 -7.45 15.01
C PHE A 55 4.74 -8.89 15.48
N GLY A 56 5.81 -9.68 15.48
CA GLY A 56 5.79 -11.07 15.91
C GLY A 56 5.22 -12.02 14.85
N PHE A 57 5.06 -11.56 13.61
CA PHE A 57 4.59 -12.38 12.49
C PHE A 57 5.10 -11.86 11.14
N VAL A 58 4.93 -12.68 10.11
CA VAL A 58 5.30 -12.37 8.72
C VAL A 58 4.09 -12.59 7.83
N VAL A 59 3.80 -11.65 6.94
CA VAL A 59 2.70 -11.74 5.98
C VAL A 59 3.08 -12.58 4.75
N GLY A 60 2.10 -13.23 4.12
CA GLY A 60 2.32 -13.93 2.86
C GLY A 60 2.71 -12.99 1.70
N PRO A 61 3.28 -13.52 0.60
CA PRO A 61 3.77 -12.71 -0.53
C PRO A 61 2.66 -12.29 -1.51
N TRP A 62 1.40 -12.29 -1.08
CA TRP A 62 0.23 -12.14 -1.95
C TRP A 62 -0.23 -10.67 -2.09
N ASN A 63 -1.32 -10.45 -2.80
CA ASN A 63 -1.81 -9.13 -3.22
C ASN A 63 -2.72 -8.44 -2.18
N GLN A 64 -3.32 -7.31 -2.57
CA GLN A 64 -4.26 -6.55 -1.73
C GLN A 64 -5.47 -7.36 -1.26
N SER A 65 -5.98 -8.30 -2.06
CA SER A 65 -7.10 -9.15 -1.64
C SER A 65 -6.71 -10.06 -0.48
N TYR A 66 -5.51 -10.64 -0.52
CA TYR A 66 -4.98 -11.40 0.62
C TYR A 66 -4.83 -10.53 1.86
N MET A 67 -4.30 -9.31 1.73
CA MET A 67 -4.18 -8.39 2.86
C MET A 67 -5.55 -8.11 3.48
N TYR A 68 -6.55 -7.81 2.66
CA TYR A 68 -7.92 -7.59 3.09
C TYR A 68 -8.46 -8.79 3.87
N ASP A 69 -8.30 -10.01 3.34
CA ASP A 69 -8.76 -11.26 3.97
C ASP A 69 -8.06 -11.56 5.30
N THR A 70 -6.85 -11.03 5.52
CA THR A 70 -6.10 -11.21 6.79
C THR A 70 -6.44 -10.20 7.88
N LEU A 71 -7.20 -9.16 7.57
CA LEU A 71 -7.56 -8.13 8.55
C LEU A 71 -8.79 -8.55 9.38
N PRO A 72 -8.75 -8.37 10.71
CA PRO A 72 -9.81 -8.86 11.59
C PRO A 72 -11.04 -7.94 11.66
N ARG A 73 -10.95 -6.71 11.13
CA ARG A 73 -11.96 -5.67 11.33
C ARG A 73 -12.06 -4.75 10.12
N THR A 74 -13.28 -4.54 9.65
CA THR A 74 -13.64 -3.47 8.72
C THR A 74 -14.04 -2.21 9.50
N ILE A 75 -13.53 -1.06 9.08
CA ILE A 75 -13.87 0.25 9.64
C ILE A 75 -14.84 0.92 8.66
N THR A 76 -16.01 1.36 9.14
CA THR A 76 -17.09 1.91 8.30
C THR A 76 -17.15 3.43 8.32
N HIS A 77 -16.58 4.08 9.34
CA HIS A 77 -16.60 5.53 9.48
C HIS A 77 -15.17 6.08 9.53
N LEU A 78 -14.93 7.16 8.78
CA LEU A 78 -13.62 7.82 8.76
C LEU A 78 -13.19 8.32 10.14
N SER A 79 -14.14 8.70 11.01
CA SER A 79 -13.86 9.10 12.40
C SER A 79 -13.19 8.02 13.25
N ASP A 80 -13.35 6.75 12.86
CA ASP A 80 -12.82 5.60 13.60
C ASP A 80 -11.47 5.11 13.03
N VAL A 81 -11.02 5.73 11.93
CA VAL A 81 -9.76 5.42 11.27
C VAL A 81 -8.59 5.93 12.10
N GLN A 82 -7.57 5.08 12.23
CA GLN A 82 -6.33 5.38 12.93
C GLN A 82 -5.15 5.36 11.96
N PRO A 83 -4.04 6.05 12.30
CA PRO A 83 -2.78 5.86 11.60
C PRO A 83 -2.46 4.37 11.46
N GLY A 84 -2.00 3.99 10.27
CA GLY A 84 -1.61 2.63 9.94
C GLY A 84 -2.76 1.67 9.63
N ASP A 85 -4.02 2.10 9.71
CA ASP A 85 -5.10 1.34 9.06
C ASP A 85 -4.89 1.34 7.54
N LEU A 86 -5.41 0.32 6.87
CA LEU A 86 -5.32 0.17 5.43
C LEU A 86 -6.64 0.60 4.79
N VAL A 87 -6.56 1.41 3.74
CA VAL A 87 -7.68 1.72 2.86
C VAL A 87 -7.57 0.89 1.59
N PHE A 88 -8.67 0.26 1.20
CA PHE A 88 -8.74 -0.59 0.02
C PHE A 88 -9.69 0.03 -0.99
N ILE A 89 -9.23 0.14 -2.24
CA ILE A 89 -10.03 0.71 -3.33
C ILE A 89 -10.58 -0.46 -4.14
N SER A 90 -11.89 -0.44 -4.36
CA SER A 90 -12.58 -1.37 -5.25
C SER A 90 -13.01 -0.68 -6.55
N ALA A 91 -13.00 -1.40 -7.67
CA ALA A 91 -13.50 -0.87 -8.95
C ALA A 91 -14.30 -1.89 -9.74
N THR A 92 -15.27 -1.41 -10.52
CA THR A 92 -16.06 -2.26 -11.43
C THR A 92 -15.28 -2.55 -12.72
N TYR A 93 -15.09 -3.83 -13.02
CA TYR A 93 -14.48 -4.26 -14.28
C TYR A 93 -15.52 -4.28 -15.40
N TYR A 94 -15.46 -3.30 -16.31
CA TYR A 94 -16.33 -3.25 -17.48
C TYR A 94 -15.88 -4.19 -18.62
N ASN A 95 -14.59 -4.53 -18.67
CA ASN A 95 -14.05 -5.46 -19.66
C ASN A 95 -13.98 -6.88 -19.09
N GLU A 96 -14.85 -7.77 -19.55
CA GLU A 96 -14.95 -9.15 -19.08
C GLU A 96 -13.72 -10.02 -19.38
N LYS A 97 -12.89 -9.61 -20.35
CA LYS A 97 -11.63 -10.31 -20.67
C LYS A 97 -10.52 -10.03 -19.65
N MET A 98 -10.68 -9.00 -18.82
CA MET A 98 -9.69 -8.66 -17.81
C MET A 98 -9.79 -9.61 -16.62
N LYS A 99 -8.63 -10.02 -16.10
CA LYS A 99 -8.57 -10.82 -14.88
C LYS A 99 -9.17 -10.02 -13.72
N LYS A 100 -10.36 -10.43 -13.27
CA LYS A 100 -11.01 -9.86 -12.09
C LYS A 100 -10.19 -10.17 -10.85
N GLN A 101 -9.96 -9.16 -10.02
CA GLN A 101 -9.36 -9.34 -8.70
C GLN A 101 -10.43 -9.79 -7.71
N ARG A 102 -10.05 -10.57 -6.70
CA ARG A 102 -10.99 -10.95 -5.63
C ARG A 102 -11.50 -9.70 -4.93
N HIS A 103 -12.79 -9.69 -4.59
CA HIS A 103 -13.49 -8.55 -4.00
C HIS A 103 -13.48 -7.27 -4.86
N ASN A 104 -13.10 -7.38 -6.15
CA ASN A 104 -12.85 -6.25 -7.03
C ASN A 104 -11.83 -5.23 -6.48
N LEU A 105 -10.96 -5.66 -5.57
CA LEU A 105 -9.95 -4.80 -4.96
C LEU A 105 -8.81 -4.53 -5.94
N THR A 106 -8.61 -3.27 -6.28
CA THR A 106 -7.62 -2.83 -7.28
C THR A 106 -6.40 -2.18 -6.65
N HIS A 107 -6.54 -1.61 -5.45
CA HIS A 107 -5.48 -0.83 -4.83
C HIS A 107 -5.58 -0.83 -3.30
N VAL A 108 -4.47 -0.54 -2.63
CA VAL A 108 -4.36 -0.44 -1.17
C VAL A 108 -3.39 0.67 -0.78
N GLU A 109 -3.72 1.41 0.26
CA GLU A 109 -2.88 2.48 0.83
C GLU A 109 -2.88 2.45 2.36
N ILE A 110 -1.95 3.18 2.96
CA ILE A 110 -1.78 3.27 4.41
C ILE A 110 -2.29 4.64 4.88
N MET A 111 -3.22 4.65 5.84
CA MET A 111 -3.75 5.86 6.46
C MET A 111 -2.69 6.54 7.32
N LEU A 112 -2.53 7.86 7.18
CA LEU A 112 -1.60 8.65 7.99
C LEU A 112 -2.22 9.09 9.33
N GLY A 113 -3.56 9.11 9.42
CA GLY A 113 -4.32 9.60 10.57
C GLY A 113 -4.41 11.12 10.68
N ASP A 114 -4.20 11.83 9.58
CA ASP A 114 -4.48 13.26 9.42
C ASP A 114 -5.60 13.41 8.38
N GLY A 115 -6.84 13.15 8.81
CA GLY A 115 -8.00 13.10 7.93
C GLY A 115 -7.95 11.95 6.93
N GLU A 116 -8.16 12.25 5.65
CA GLU A 116 -8.16 11.28 4.54
C GLU A 116 -6.77 11.01 3.97
N LYS A 117 -5.72 11.63 4.54
CA LYS A 117 -4.38 11.54 3.97
C LYS A 117 -3.82 10.13 4.05
N THR A 118 -3.19 9.71 2.95
CA THR A 118 -2.57 8.39 2.82
C THR A 118 -1.15 8.47 2.30
N ILE A 119 -0.42 7.36 2.48
CA ILE A 119 0.81 7.07 1.75
C ILE A 119 0.60 5.80 0.92
N GLY A 120 0.98 5.86 -0.36
CA GLY A 120 0.76 4.76 -1.29
C GLY A 120 1.57 4.90 -2.57
N ALA A 121 1.50 3.87 -3.41
CA ALA A 121 2.06 3.85 -4.76
C ALA A 121 0.90 3.63 -5.75
N ARG A 122 0.36 4.72 -6.30
CA ARG A 122 -0.95 4.69 -7.00
C ARG A 122 -0.93 4.25 -8.45
N TRP A 123 0.07 4.68 -9.21
CA TRP A 123 0.03 4.52 -10.66
C TRP A 123 1.36 4.08 -11.24
N ASN A 124 1.29 3.54 -12.46
CA ASN A 124 2.35 2.83 -13.16
C ASN A 124 3.68 3.59 -13.24
N ASN A 125 3.69 4.85 -13.67
CA ASN A 125 4.89 5.70 -13.72
C ASN A 125 5.04 6.58 -12.47
N GLY A 126 4.38 6.20 -11.37
CA GLY A 126 4.40 6.92 -10.11
C GLY A 126 5.48 6.44 -9.16
N LYS A 127 5.56 7.13 -8.02
CA LYS A 127 6.42 6.82 -6.89
C LYS A 127 5.58 6.71 -5.63
N VAL A 128 6.14 6.10 -4.59
CA VAL A 128 5.56 6.18 -3.25
C VAL A 128 5.52 7.65 -2.82
N GLN A 129 4.35 8.15 -2.48
CA GLN A 129 4.15 9.54 -2.09
C GLN A 129 2.96 9.70 -1.15
N PHE A 130 2.81 10.90 -0.60
CA PHE A 130 1.62 11.30 0.13
C PHE A 130 0.49 11.69 -0.81
N PHE A 131 -0.74 11.47 -0.36
CA PHE A 131 -1.95 11.92 -1.01
C PHE A 131 -2.86 12.58 0.00
N ASP A 132 -3.57 13.63 -0.44
CA ASP A 132 -4.46 14.40 0.43
C ASP A 132 -5.76 13.63 0.77
N SER A 133 -6.16 12.70 -0.09
CA SER A 133 -7.34 11.85 0.04
C SER A 133 -7.17 10.57 -0.78
N TYR A 134 -7.88 9.50 -0.39
CA TYR A 134 -7.79 8.13 -0.95
C TYR A 134 -8.69 7.86 -2.16
#